data_AF-A0A9P8B9X0-F1
#
_entry.id   AF-A0A9P8B9X0-F1
#
_cell.length_a   1.000
_cell.length_b   1.000
_cell.length_c   1.000
_cell.angle_alpha   90.00
_cell.angle_beta   90.00
_cell.angle_gamma   90.00
#
_symmetry.space_group_name_H-M   'P 1'
#
loop_
_entity.id
_entity.type
_entity.pdbx_description
1 polymer ?
#
loop_
_entity_poly.entity_id
_entity_poly.type
_entity_poly.pdbx_seq_one_letter_code
_entity_poly.pdbx_strand_id
1 'polypeptide(L)'
;MFAPLPSKIDPDAATRSTDDDAAQSRLSAVRKGYINDPFIHLLVPRAHLSPSRPPLINIGTFLRCRSIDTLLQNWIVSKPEGESVQVVSLGAGTDTRYWRLSEGPLRDRISKYVEIDFPEVTGRKAMTVLRTPALRVALGDDPRVEKGGTGLSSPIYHLVPADLRKDREGLFDTLLTIFSPDRPIIVIAECVFPYMEPSTSTQILQWFTGRFSNVAAVIYEMFGLEDSFGKVMRVNMQVISIFLMVRGGSFPLMLRYRIDLSNSEAWTLIPPSNHIANDFSQPVFRLLKRFL
;
A
#
# COMPACT_ATOMS: atom_id res chain seq x y z
N MET A 1 -3.00 40.39 -25.73
CA MET A 1 -2.52 39.51 -24.64
C MET A 1 -3.17 38.15 -24.85
N PHE A 2 -2.41 37.16 -25.31
CA PHE A 2 -2.90 35.78 -25.35
C PHE A 2 -2.91 35.23 -23.92
N ALA A 3 -4.00 34.56 -23.53
CA ALA A 3 -4.06 33.85 -22.27
C ALA A 3 -2.91 32.83 -22.20
N PRO A 4 -2.28 32.62 -21.03
CA PRO A 4 -1.26 31.61 -20.89
C PRO A 4 -1.86 30.25 -21.26
N LEU A 5 -1.13 29.49 -22.08
CA LEU A 5 -1.46 28.11 -22.44
C LEU A 5 -1.77 27.31 -21.15
N PRO A 6 -2.75 26.40 -21.18
CA PRO A 6 -3.07 25.57 -20.01
C PRO A 6 -1.79 24.90 -19.51
N SER A 7 -1.59 24.98 -18.19
CA SER A 7 -0.48 24.32 -17.48
C SER A 7 -0.25 22.93 -18.04
N LYS A 8 1.03 22.55 -18.26
CA LYS A 8 1.44 21.19 -18.64
C LYS A 8 0.54 20.18 -17.92
N ILE A 9 -0.16 19.34 -18.68
CA ILE A 9 -0.95 18.24 -18.13
C ILE A 9 0.01 17.46 -17.23
N ASP A 10 -0.29 17.41 -15.94
CA ASP A 10 0.52 16.67 -14.98
C ASP A 10 0.36 15.17 -15.28
N PRO A 11 1.40 14.51 -15.82
CA PRO A 11 1.28 13.13 -16.28
C PRO A 11 1.03 12.14 -15.14
N ASP A 12 1.35 12.54 -13.91
CA ASP A 12 1.25 11.70 -12.71
C ASP A 12 -0.06 11.97 -11.93
N ALA A 13 -0.84 12.98 -12.32
CA ALA A 13 -2.13 13.26 -11.68
C ALA A 13 -3.09 12.06 -11.74
N ALA A 14 -3.08 11.35 -12.86
CA ALA A 14 -3.82 10.12 -13.06
C ALA A 14 -3.41 9.04 -12.05
N THR A 15 -2.11 8.75 -11.95
CA THR A 15 -1.57 7.78 -10.99
C THR A 15 -1.87 8.18 -9.55
N ARG A 16 -1.73 9.47 -9.19
CA ARG A 16 -2.06 9.93 -7.83
C ARG A 16 -3.55 9.87 -7.51
N SER A 17 -4.43 9.93 -8.51
CA SER A 17 -5.89 9.82 -8.31
C SER A 17 -6.36 8.41 -7.98
N THR A 18 -5.56 7.37 -8.22
CA THR A 18 -5.92 5.99 -7.86
C THR A 18 -5.95 5.77 -6.35
N ASP A 19 -5.13 6.52 -5.61
CA ASP A 19 -5.19 6.58 -4.15
C ASP A 19 -6.56 7.08 -3.68
N ASP A 20 -7.12 8.13 -4.31
CA ASP A 20 -8.45 8.64 -3.94
C ASP A 20 -9.54 7.56 -4.14
N ASP A 21 -9.46 6.75 -5.20
CA ASP A 21 -10.39 5.63 -5.44
C ASP A 21 -10.22 4.50 -4.41
N ALA A 22 -8.97 4.16 -4.06
CA ALA A 22 -8.65 3.18 -3.03
C ALA A 22 -9.17 3.63 -1.65
N ALA A 23 -8.94 4.90 -1.30
CA ALA A 23 -9.38 5.51 -0.04
C ALA A 23 -10.92 5.50 0.08
N GLN A 24 -11.61 5.87 -0.99
CA GLN A 24 -13.08 5.84 -1.04
C GLN A 24 -13.64 4.42 -0.95
N SER A 25 -13.00 3.45 -1.62
CA SER A 25 -13.39 2.04 -1.55
C SER A 25 -13.23 1.49 -0.13
N ARG A 26 -12.13 1.84 0.55
CA ARG A 26 -11.89 1.50 1.95
C ARG A 26 -12.91 2.16 2.89
N LEU A 27 -13.17 3.45 2.73
CA LEU A 27 -14.19 4.17 3.51
C LEU A 27 -15.59 3.54 3.33
N SER A 28 -15.96 3.17 2.10
CA SER A 28 -17.20 2.45 1.82
C SER A 28 -17.27 1.11 2.56
N ALA A 29 -16.19 0.32 2.52
CA ALA A 29 -16.11 -0.96 3.21
C ALA A 29 -16.23 -0.80 4.73
N VAL A 30 -15.62 0.23 5.32
CA VAL A 30 -15.76 0.57 6.75
C VAL A 30 -17.20 0.91 7.10
N ARG A 31 -17.84 1.81 6.33
CA ARG A 31 -19.24 2.21 6.56
C ARG A 31 -20.24 1.06 6.48
N LYS A 32 -19.94 0.07 5.64
CA LYS A 32 -20.76 -1.14 5.47
C LYS A 32 -20.39 -2.24 6.46
N GLY A 33 -19.44 -2.01 7.36
CA GLY A 33 -19.06 -2.97 8.42
C GLY A 33 -18.17 -4.11 7.95
N TYR A 34 -17.56 -4.02 6.75
CA TYR A 34 -16.63 -5.03 6.27
C TYR A 34 -15.25 -4.92 6.93
N ILE A 35 -14.80 -3.69 7.18
CA ILE A 35 -13.46 -3.41 7.74
C ILE A 35 -13.62 -2.58 9.02
N ASN A 36 -12.88 -2.93 10.06
CA ASN A 36 -12.71 -2.07 11.23
C ASN A 36 -11.48 -1.18 11.02
N ASP A 37 -11.73 0.09 10.73
CA ASP A 37 -10.68 1.10 10.59
C ASP A 37 -11.23 2.47 11.03
N PRO A 38 -10.84 2.94 12.23
CA PRO A 38 -11.31 4.20 12.76
C PRO A 38 -10.62 5.42 12.12
N PHE A 39 -9.60 5.25 11.27
CA PHE A 39 -8.77 6.35 10.79
C PHE A 39 -9.07 6.78 9.36
N ILE A 40 -9.57 5.89 8.49
CA ILE A 40 -9.65 6.20 7.04
C ILE A 40 -10.51 7.43 6.74
N HIS A 41 -11.57 7.65 7.52
CA HIS A 41 -12.45 8.81 7.35
C HIS A 41 -11.75 10.15 7.66
N LEU A 42 -10.63 10.14 8.37
CA LEU A 42 -9.82 11.31 8.69
C LEU A 42 -8.90 11.70 7.52
N LEU A 43 -8.53 10.74 6.67
CA LEU A 43 -7.64 10.95 5.53
C LEU A 43 -8.39 11.16 4.20
N VAL A 44 -9.68 10.78 4.13
CA VAL A 44 -10.51 10.97 2.93
C VAL A 44 -11.14 12.38 2.91
N PRO A 45 -10.83 13.22 1.89
CA PRO A 45 -11.46 14.53 1.75
C PRO A 45 -12.98 14.41 1.62
N ARG A 46 -13.72 15.22 2.40
CA ARG A 46 -15.18 15.22 2.43
C ARG A 46 -15.77 13.82 2.61
N ALA A 47 -15.16 13.00 3.48
CA ALA A 47 -15.56 11.62 3.74
C ALA A 47 -17.09 11.46 3.87
N HIS A 48 -17.76 12.35 4.63
CA HIS A 48 -19.22 12.34 4.83
C HIS A 48 -20.05 12.38 3.52
N LEU A 49 -19.52 12.92 2.43
CA LEU A 49 -20.16 12.98 1.10
C LEU A 49 -19.75 11.84 0.17
N SER A 50 -18.77 11.01 0.53
CA SER A 50 -18.29 9.94 -0.34
C SER A 50 -19.39 8.88 -0.58
N PRO A 51 -19.67 8.50 -1.84
CA PRO A 51 -20.71 7.54 -2.17
C PRO A 51 -20.33 6.13 -1.69
N SER A 52 -21.35 5.29 -1.45
CA SER A 52 -21.12 3.86 -1.21
C SER A 52 -20.69 3.17 -2.50
N ARG A 53 -19.75 2.21 -2.39
CA ARG A 53 -19.34 1.33 -3.48
C ARG A 53 -20.22 0.07 -3.52
N PRO A 54 -20.37 -0.57 -4.70
CA PRO A 54 -21.11 -1.83 -4.82
C PRO A 54 -20.58 -2.94 -3.90
N PRO A 55 -21.40 -3.92 -3.48
CA PRO A 55 -20.99 -5.00 -2.59
C PRO A 55 -19.73 -5.73 -3.03
N LEU A 56 -19.58 -6.01 -4.33
CA LEU A 56 -18.41 -6.70 -4.88
C LEU A 56 -17.10 -5.91 -4.64
N ILE A 57 -17.15 -4.58 -4.76
CA ILE A 57 -16.00 -3.71 -4.47
C ILE A 57 -15.68 -3.72 -2.97
N ASN A 58 -16.70 -3.71 -2.10
CA ASN A 58 -16.47 -3.80 -0.66
C ASN A 58 -15.87 -5.16 -0.25
N ILE A 59 -16.31 -6.26 -0.87
CA ILE A 59 -15.74 -7.61 -0.66
C ILE A 59 -14.29 -7.65 -1.13
N GLY A 60 -14.00 -7.18 -2.35
CA GLY A 60 -12.63 -7.12 -2.86
C GLY A 60 -11.72 -6.26 -1.97
N THR A 61 -12.22 -5.12 -1.50
CA THR A 61 -11.50 -4.24 -0.57
C THR A 61 -11.24 -4.94 0.77
N PHE A 62 -12.23 -5.63 1.32
CA PHE A 62 -12.07 -6.42 2.54
C PHE A 62 -10.99 -7.48 2.40
N LEU A 63 -11.05 -8.29 1.33
CA LEU A 63 -10.08 -9.35 1.08
C LEU A 63 -8.67 -8.78 0.91
N ARG A 64 -8.51 -7.75 0.06
CA ARG A 64 -7.25 -7.03 -0.12
C ARG A 64 -6.64 -6.61 1.22
N CYS A 65 -7.39 -5.88 2.03
CA CYS A 65 -6.89 -5.35 3.30
C CYS A 65 -6.62 -6.47 4.32
N ARG A 66 -7.54 -7.43 4.44
CA ARG A 66 -7.41 -8.53 5.40
C ARG A 66 -6.23 -9.44 5.06
N SER A 67 -5.99 -9.74 3.78
CA SER A 67 -4.86 -10.56 3.35
C SER A 67 -3.52 -9.90 3.67
N ILE A 68 -3.35 -8.63 3.31
CA ILE A 68 -2.10 -7.90 3.59
C ILE A 68 -1.87 -7.79 5.11
N ASP A 69 -2.89 -7.42 5.87
CA ASP A 69 -2.79 -7.28 7.31
C ASP A 69 -2.47 -8.64 7.98
N THR A 70 -3.06 -9.74 7.52
CA THR A 70 -2.80 -11.08 8.07
C THR A 70 -1.37 -11.54 7.76
N LEU A 71 -0.88 -11.34 6.53
CA LEU A 71 0.49 -11.68 6.16
C LEU A 71 1.50 -10.89 6.97
N LEU A 72 1.28 -9.58 7.12
CA LEU A 72 2.13 -8.72 7.95
C LEU A 72 2.13 -9.18 9.42
N GLN A 73 0.96 -9.38 10.02
CA GLN A 73 0.82 -9.78 11.42
C GLN A 73 1.45 -11.14 11.69
N ASN A 74 1.19 -12.13 10.82
CA ASN A 74 1.79 -13.46 10.95
C ASN A 74 3.32 -13.41 10.81
N TRP A 75 3.83 -12.59 9.89
CA TRP A 75 5.28 -12.42 9.74
C TRP A 75 5.90 -11.76 10.98
N ILE A 76 5.27 -10.74 11.56
CA ILE A 76 5.72 -10.12 12.82
C ILE A 76 5.74 -11.16 13.96
N VAL A 77 4.66 -11.92 14.12
CA VAL A 77 4.52 -12.94 15.18
C VAL A 77 5.51 -14.09 14.99
N SER A 78 5.92 -14.39 13.75
CA SER A 78 6.91 -15.43 13.47
C SER A 78 8.33 -15.08 13.96
N LYS A 79 8.60 -13.83 14.31
CA LYS A 79 9.90 -13.39 14.81
C LYS A 79 10.03 -13.68 16.31
N PRO A 80 11.23 -14.09 16.79
CA PRO A 80 11.54 -14.26 18.20
C PRO A 80 10.95 -13.17 19.11
N GLU A 81 10.50 -13.56 20.29
CA GLU A 81 10.00 -12.62 21.29
C GLU A 81 11.10 -11.62 21.68
N GLY A 82 10.75 -10.34 21.76
CA GLY A 82 11.71 -9.24 21.96
C GLY A 82 12.38 -8.72 20.68
N GLU A 83 12.26 -9.41 19.54
CA GLU A 83 12.75 -8.89 18.26
C GLU A 83 11.73 -7.94 17.63
N SER A 84 12.07 -6.65 17.58
CA SER A 84 11.31 -5.63 16.87
C SER A 84 11.61 -5.63 15.37
N VAL A 85 10.62 -5.36 14.55
CA VAL A 85 10.72 -5.34 13.09
C VAL A 85 10.57 -3.93 12.52
N GLN A 86 10.93 -3.80 11.25
CA GLN A 86 10.82 -2.59 10.45
C GLN A 86 9.82 -2.82 9.32
N VAL A 87 9.00 -1.82 9.03
CA VAL A 87 8.01 -1.87 7.94
C VAL A 87 8.28 -0.73 6.99
N VAL A 88 8.27 -1.02 5.69
CA VAL A 88 8.27 -0.01 4.64
C VAL A 88 7.07 -0.22 3.73
N SER A 89 6.23 0.80 3.59
CA SER A 89 5.10 0.83 2.67
C SER A 89 5.46 1.70 1.48
N LEU A 90 5.70 1.07 0.33
CA LEU A 90 5.91 1.73 -0.94
C LEU A 90 4.57 2.17 -1.49
N GLY A 91 4.46 3.39 -2.03
CA GLY A 91 3.21 3.95 -2.57
C GLY A 91 2.07 3.91 -1.55
N ALA A 92 2.34 4.37 -0.33
CA ALA A 92 1.44 4.18 0.81
C ALA A 92 0.10 4.93 0.68
N GLY A 93 0.03 5.97 -0.14
CA GLY A 93 -1.19 6.76 -0.31
C GLY A 93 -1.80 7.20 1.02
N THR A 94 -3.11 7.06 1.11
CA THR A 94 -3.94 7.32 2.30
C THR A 94 -4.08 6.12 3.24
N ASP A 95 -3.19 5.13 3.16
CA ASP A 95 -3.22 3.96 4.04
C ASP A 95 -3.13 4.36 5.52
N THR A 96 -3.88 3.66 6.35
CA THR A 96 -4.05 3.89 7.78
C THR A 96 -3.43 2.78 8.64
N ARG A 97 -2.78 1.78 8.01
CA ARG A 97 -2.27 0.59 8.70
C ARG A 97 -1.34 0.92 9.86
N TYR A 98 -0.49 1.94 9.72
CA TYR A 98 0.37 2.38 10.82
C TYR A 98 -0.43 2.70 12.09
N TRP A 99 -1.46 3.54 11.99
CA TRP A 99 -2.29 3.92 13.14
C TRP A 99 -2.99 2.70 13.76
N ARG A 100 -3.53 1.82 12.92
CA ARG A 100 -4.16 0.56 13.38
C ARG A 100 -3.16 -0.36 14.10
N LEU A 101 -1.91 -0.41 13.66
CA LEU A 101 -0.85 -1.16 14.34
C LEU A 101 -0.40 -0.49 15.64
N SER A 102 -0.35 0.85 15.67
CA SER A 102 0.09 1.62 16.84
C SER A 102 -0.85 1.49 18.04
N GLU A 103 -2.14 1.27 17.79
CA GLU A 103 -3.14 0.98 18.83
C GLU A 103 -3.34 -0.52 19.08
N GLY A 104 -2.70 -1.37 18.27
CA GLY A 104 -2.86 -2.82 18.32
C GLY A 104 -1.88 -3.52 19.27
N PRO A 105 -2.06 -4.85 19.47
CA PRO A 105 -1.21 -5.64 20.36
C PRO A 105 0.24 -5.80 19.85
N LEU A 106 0.48 -5.50 18.57
CA LEU A 106 1.81 -5.60 17.96
C LEU A 106 2.58 -4.28 17.94
N ARG A 107 2.06 -3.20 18.56
CA ARG A 107 2.69 -1.87 18.51
C ARG A 107 4.15 -1.90 18.97
N ASP A 108 4.44 -2.64 20.04
CA ASP A 108 5.77 -2.71 20.66
C ASP A 108 6.74 -3.60 19.85
N ARG A 109 6.22 -4.33 18.86
CA ARG A 109 7.01 -5.11 17.89
C ARG A 109 7.48 -4.26 16.71
N ILE A 110 7.00 -3.03 16.53
CA ILE A 110 7.40 -2.17 15.39
C ILE A 110 8.43 -1.15 15.86
N SER A 111 9.68 -1.26 15.39
CA SER A 111 10.70 -0.26 15.69
C SER A 111 10.72 0.91 14.72
N LYS A 112 10.37 0.66 13.45
CA LYS A 112 10.30 1.68 12.40
C LYS A 112 9.17 1.37 11.43
N TYR A 113 8.41 2.38 11.05
CA TYR A 113 7.38 2.31 10.01
C TYR A 113 7.58 3.47 9.05
N VAL A 114 7.95 3.17 7.81
CA VAL A 114 8.23 4.17 6.79
C VAL A 114 7.19 4.07 5.67
N GLU A 115 6.57 5.20 5.35
CA GLU A 115 5.70 5.33 4.19
C GLU A 115 6.38 6.20 3.14
N ILE A 116 6.36 5.74 1.88
CA ILE A 116 6.97 6.44 0.75
C ILE A 116 5.89 6.68 -0.29
N ASP A 117 5.76 7.91 -0.76
CA ASP A 117 4.88 8.27 -1.87
C ASP A 117 5.36 9.56 -2.55
N PHE A 118 4.68 9.98 -3.62
CA PHE A 118 4.92 11.26 -4.26
C PHE A 118 4.79 12.43 -3.28
N PRO A 119 5.61 13.48 -3.42
CA PRO A 119 5.56 14.66 -2.54
C PRO A 119 4.17 15.30 -2.41
N GLU A 120 3.35 15.26 -3.46
CA GLU A 120 1.98 15.77 -3.45
C GLU A 120 1.02 14.90 -2.62
N VAL A 121 1.27 13.60 -2.55
CA VAL A 121 0.50 12.66 -1.74
C VAL A 121 0.93 12.76 -0.28
N THR A 122 2.24 12.66 -0.03
CA THR A 122 2.80 12.75 1.31
C THR A 122 2.55 14.12 1.94
N GLY A 123 2.61 15.22 1.18
CA GLY A 123 2.29 16.56 1.69
C GLY A 123 0.84 16.72 2.14
N ARG A 124 -0.13 16.19 1.37
CA ARG A 124 -1.55 16.17 1.77
C ARG A 124 -1.74 15.33 3.05
N LYS A 125 -1.12 14.15 3.11
CA LYS A 125 -1.18 13.28 4.29
C LYS A 125 -0.53 13.92 5.50
N ALA A 126 0.68 14.47 5.37
CA ALA A 126 1.42 15.14 6.43
C ALA A 126 0.61 16.27 7.05
N MET A 127 0.04 17.15 6.21
CA MET A 127 -0.82 18.24 6.67
C MET A 127 -2.03 17.73 7.46
N THR A 128 -2.66 16.64 7.00
CA THR A 128 -3.84 16.07 7.63
C THR A 128 -3.50 15.41 8.96
N VAL A 129 -2.40 14.65 9.02
CA VAL A 129 -1.89 13.99 10.22
C VAL A 129 -1.56 15.02 11.30
N LEU A 130 -0.84 16.09 10.96
CA LEU A 130 -0.46 17.13 11.93
C LEU A 130 -1.65 17.93 12.47
N ARG A 131 -2.69 18.13 11.65
CA ARG A 131 -3.91 18.88 12.02
C ARG A 131 -4.94 18.03 12.76
N THR A 132 -4.82 16.71 12.72
CA THR A 132 -5.79 15.79 13.29
C THR A 132 -5.25 15.17 14.58
N PRO A 133 -5.72 15.57 15.77
CA PRO A 133 -5.19 15.07 17.04
C PRO A 133 -5.15 13.55 17.14
N ALA A 134 -6.20 12.87 16.67
CA ALA A 134 -6.28 11.40 16.69
C ALA A 134 -5.17 10.71 15.89
N LEU A 135 -4.67 11.34 14.82
CA LEU A 135 -3.55 10.81 14.03
C LEU A 135 -2.20 11.25 14.61
N ARG A 136 -2.12 12.48 15.09
CA ARG A 136 -0.89 13.08 15.63
C ARG A 136 -0.39 12.36 16.88
N VAL A 137 -1.29 11.90 17.75
CA VAL A 137 -0.93 11.20 19.00
C VAL A 137 -0.05 9.97 18.75
N ALA A 138 -0.30 9.23 17.65
CA ALA A 138 0.50 8.04 17.31
C ALA A 138 1.97 8.35 16.98
N LEU A 139 2.29 9.60 16.59
CA LEU A 139 3.66 10.00 16.26
C LEU A 139 4.50 10.32 17.51
N GLY A 140 3.89 10.38 18.70
CA GLY A 140 4.57 10.73 19.95
C GLY A 140 4.92 12.22 20.04
N ASP A 141 5.89 12.52 20.90
CA ASP A 141 6.27 13.90 21.22
C ASP A 141 7.12 14.52 20.09
N ASP A 142 6.69 15.72 19.65
CA ASP A 142 7.36 16.60 18.68
C ASP A 142 7.71 15.97 17.30
N PRO A 143 6.70 15.60 16.49
CA PRO A 143 6.94 15.15 15.12
C PRO A 143 7.59 16.27 14.29
N ARG A 144 8.71 15.96 13.65
CA ARG A 144 9.45 16.89 12.81
C ARG A 144 8.86 16.93 11.41
N VAL A 145 8.66 18.15 10.93
CA VAL A 145 8.24 18.40 9.55
C VAL A 145 9.48 18.49 8.67
N GLU A 146 9.55 17.67 7.64
CA GLU A 146 10.69 17.60 6.72
C GLU A 146 10.32 18.08 5.32
N LYS A 147 11.34 18.38 4.51
CA LYS A 147 11.22 18.66 3.07
C LYS A 147 10.13 19.69 2.73
N GLY A 148 10.06 20.78 3.50
CA GLY A 148 9.10 21.86 3.27
C GLY A 148 7.63 21.50 3.52
N GLY A 149 7.34 20.52 4.39
CA GLY A 149 5.96 20.11 4.70
C GLY A 149 5.48 18.87 3.97
N THR A 150 6.34 18.26 3.16
CA THR A 150 6.01 17.05 2.39
C THR A 150 6.47 15.76 3.06
N GLY A 151 7.25 15.84 4.14
CA GLY A 151 7.66 14.71 4.94
C GLY A 151 7.38 14.88 6.43
N LEU A 152 7.30 13.76 7.13
CA LEU A 152 7.20 13.70 8.59
C LEU A 152 8.25 12.74 9.14
N SER A 153 8.77 13.06 10.31
CA SER A 153 9.75 12.22 11.01
C SER A 153 9.43 12.20 12.50
N SER A 154 9.35 11.00 13.06
CA SER A 154 9.07 10.75 14.47
C SER A 154 9.92 9.55 14.95
N PRO A 155 9.90 9.19 16.24
CA PRO A 155 10.69 8.06 16.74
C PRO A 155 10.42 6.73 16.01
N ILE A 156 9.17 6.46 15.62
CA ILE A 156 8.78 5.19 14.97
C ILE A 156 8.31 5.43 13.53
N TYR A 157 7.47 6.44 13.29
CA TYR A 157 6.86 6.69 11.98
C TYR A 157 7.62 7.73 11.17
N HIS A 158 7.85 7.44 9.90
CA HIS A 158 8.44 8.36 8.94
C HIS A 158 7.60 8.37 7.66
N LEU A 159 7.33 9.56 7.15
CA LEU A 159 6.66 9.78 5.87
C LEU A 159 7.65 10.47 4.95
N VAL A 160 8.11 9.76 3.92
CA VAL A 160 9.22 10.18 3.07
C VAL A 160 8.70 10.53 1.66
N PRO A 161 8.79 11.80 1.23
CA PRO A 161 8.43 12.20 -0.13
C PRO A 161 9.49 11.73 -1.14
N ALA A 162 9.10 10.87 -2.08
CA ALA A 162 9.97 10.43 -3.17
C ALA A 162 9.18 9.84 -4.37
N ASP A 163 9.63 10.15 -5.59
CA ASP A 163 9.23 9.40 -6.79
C ASP A 163 10.08 8.12 -6.89
N LEU A 164 9.49 6.96 -6.59
CA LEU A 164 10.14 5.65 -6.66
C LEU A 164 10.79 5.36 -8.04
N ARG A 165 10.35 6.05 -9.10
CA ARG A 165 10.86 5.90 -10.47
C ARG A 165 12.11 6.72 -10.75
N LYS A 166 12.43 7.72 -9.94
CA LYS A 166 13.52 8.68 -10.22
C LYS A 166 14.45 8.91 -9.04
N ASP A 167 13.90 9.01 -7.83
CA ASP A 167 14.61 9.50 -6.65
C ASP A 167 15.30 8.39 -5.85
N ARG A 168 15.51 7.20 -6.46
CA ARG A 168 15.93 5.98 -5.76
C ARG A 168 17.23 6.15 -4.98
N GLU A 169 18.25 6.78 -5.56
CA GLU A 169 19.56 6.92 -4.90
C GLU A 169 19.45 7.72 -3.60
N GLY A 170 18.89 8.93 -3.66
CA GLY A 170 18.70 9.77 -2.46
C GLY A 170 17.67 9.20 -1.47
N LEU A 171 16.66 8.47 -1.97
CA LEU A 171 15.72 7.74 -1.13
C LEU A 171 16.43 6.64 -0.34
N PHE A 172 17.24 5.83 -1.01
CA PHE A 172 17.98 4.74 -0.38
C PHE A 172 18.90 5.26 0.72
N ASP A 173 19.65 6.33 0.46
CA ASP A 173 20.47 6.98 1.49
C ASP A 173 19.65 7.42 2.70
N THR A 174 18.48 8.02 2.46
CA THR A 174 17.54 8.42 3.52
C THR A 174 17.08 7.21 4.32
N LEU A 175 16.69 6.11 3.66
CA LEU A 175 16.27 4.88 4.32
C LEU A 175 17.38 4.25 5.17
N LEU A 176 18.65 4.37 4.77
CA LEU A 176 19.78 3.90 5.57
C LEU A 176 19.99 4.69 6.86
N THR A 177 19.53 5.94 6.93
CA THR A 177 19.56 6.72 8.17
C THR A 177 18.43 6.36 9.13
N ILE A 178 17.34 5.78 8.60
CA ILE A 178 16.14 5.45 9.37
C ILE A 178 16.18 4.00 9.85
N PHE A 179 16.58 3.08 8.97
CA PHE A 179 16.54 1.65 9.22
C PHE A 179 17.87 1.08 9.72
N SER A 180 17.76 0.09 10.59
CA SER A 180 18.87 -0.72 11.10
C SER A 180 19.02 -1.99 10.23
N PRO A 181 20.16 -2.20 9.54
CA PRO A 181 20.36 -3.32 8.62
C PRO A 181 20.30 -4.71 9.26
N ASP A 182 20.55 -4.77 10.56
CA ASP A 182 20.53 -5.96 11.42
C ASP A 182 19.11 -6.39 11.84
N ARG A 183 18.10 -5.53 11.65
CA ARG A 183 16.72 -5.82 12.04
C ARG A 183 15.89 -6.33 10.88
N PRO A 184 14.96 -7.28 11.12
CA PRO A 184 14.05 -7.74 10.09
C PRO A 184 13.23 -6.59 9.49
N ILE A 185 13.08 -6.61 8.18
CA ILE A 185 12.29 -5.62 7.45
C ILE A 185 11.26 -6.31 6.55
N ILE A 186 10.06 -5.73 6.49
CA ILE A 186 9.02 -6.14 5.55
C ILE A 186 8.64 -4.99 4.63
N VAL A 187 8.67 -5.28 3.34
CA VAL A 187 8.30 -4.36 2.26
C VAL A 187 6.86 -4.63 1.87
N ILE A 188 6.03 -3.59 1.87
CA ILE A 188 4.65 -3.65 1.40
C ILE A 188 4.56 -2.85 0.10
N ALA A 189 4.08 -3.48 -0.96
CA ALA A 189 3.77 -2.84 -2.23
C ALA A 189 2.33 -3.19 -2.61
N GLU A 190 1.42 -2.25 -2.38
CA GLU A 190 -0.01 -2.44 -2.55
C GLU A 190 -0.52 -1.60 -3.73
N CYS A 191 -0.64 -2.23 -4.90
CA CYS A 191 -0.97 -1.62 -6.18
C CYS A 191 0.05 -0.53 -6.61
N VAL A 192 1.34 -0.85 -6.59
CA VAL A 192 2.40 0.16 -6.84
C VAL A 192 3.25 -0.13 -8.07
N PHE A 193 3.81 -1.33 -8.21
CA PHE A 193 4.71 -1.62 -9.32
C PHE A 193 4.06 -1.61 -10.71
N PRO A 194 2.74 -1.79 -10.91
CA PRO A 194 2.15 -1.69 -12.25
C PRO A 194 2.28 -0.29 -12.86
N TYR A 195 2.58 0.75 -12.07
CA TYR A 195 2.75 2.13 -12.52
C TYR A 195 4.21 2.50 -12.87
N MET A 196 5.12 1.53 -12.88
CA MET A 196 6.53 1.77 -13.21
C MET A 196 7.10 0.64 -14.07
N GLU A 197 8.27 0.89 -14.67
CA GLU A 197 8.99 -0.12 -15.43
C GLU A 197 9.36 -1.33 -14.55
N PRO A 198 9.24 -2.58 -15.02
CA PRO A 198 9.62 -3.75 -14.24
C PRO A 198 11.08 -3.76 -13.77
N SER A 199 11.97 -3.09 -14.50
CA SER A 199 13.37 -2.91 -14.09
C SER A 199 13.49 -2.05 -12.84
N THR A 200 12.61 -1.06 -12.67
CA THR A 200 12.58 -0.15 -11.52
C THR A 200 12.15 -0.89 -10.27
N SER A 201 11.02 -1.61 -10.31
CA SER A 201 10.54 -2.39 -9.17
C SER A 201 11.53 -3.50 -8.78
N THR A 202 12.18 -4.12 -9.76
CA THR A 202 13.24 -5.11 -9.52
C THR A 202 14.41 -4.50 -8.76
N GLN A 203 14.90 -3.32 -9.17
CA GLN A 203 15.99 -2.62 -8.48
C GLN A 203 15.62 -2.26 -7.04
N ILE A 204 14.40 -1.80 -6.80
CA ILE A 204 13.93 -1.45 -5.45
C ILE A 204 13.98 -2.69 -4.54
N LEU A 205 13.40 -3.80 -4.97
CA LEU A 205 13.39 -5.02 -4.18
C LEU A 205 14.81 -5.61 -4.00
N GLN A 206 15.67 -5.54 -5.04
CA GLN A 206 17.06 -5.98 -4.96
C GLN A 206 17.87 -5.16 -3.96
N TRP A 207 17.60 -3.87 -3.86
CA TRP A 207 18.23 -3.01 -2.85
C TRP A 207 17.91 -3.47 -1.43
N PHE A 208 16.64 -3.77 -1.14
CA PHE A 208 16.25 -4.28 0.18
C PHE A 208 16.94 -5.61 0.50
N THR A 209 16.90 -6.59 -0.40
CA THR A 209 17.54 -7.89 -0.15
C THR A 209 19.06 -7.85 -0.15
N GLY A 210 19.67 -6.89 -0.84
CA GLY A 210 21.12 -6.70 -0.83
C GLY A 210 21.62 -6.01 0.44
N ARG A 211 20.73 -5.31 1.18
CA ARG A 211 21.11 -4.48 2.32
C ARG A 211 20.72 -5.03 3.68
N PHE A 212 19.66 -5.84 3.74
CA PHE A 212 19.10 -6.39 4.96
C PHE A 212 19.18 -7.91 4.93
N SER A 213 19.53 -8.52 6.07
CA SER A 213 19.70 -9.97 6.18
C SER A 213 18.39 -10.74 6.30
N ASN A 214 17.32 -10.10 6.78
CA ASN A 214 16.01 -10.71 6.98
C ASN A 214 14.93 -9.84 6.35
N VAL A 215 14.59 -10.14 5.10
CA VAL A 215 13.62 -9.38 4.30
C VAL A 215 12.40 -10.24 4.02
N ALA A 216 11.22 -9.66 4.17
CA ALA A 216 10.00 -10.17 3.57
C ALA A 216 9.37 -9.10 2.66
N ALA A 217 8.52 -9.54 1.75
CA ALA A 217 7.74 -8.64 0.92
C ALA A 217 6.30 -9.13 0.80
N VAL A 218 5.34 -8.21 0.92
CA VAL A 218 3.93 -8.43 0.61
C VAL A 218 3.59 -7.56 -0.59
N ILE A 219 3.35 -8.20 -1.73
CA ILE A 219 3.07 -7.53 -3.00
C ILE A 219 1.64 -7.87 -3.40
N TYR A 220 0.76 -6.87 -3.43
CA TYR A 220 -0.63 -7.02 -3.86
C TYR A 220 -0.84 -6.20 -5.12
N GLU A 221 -1.09 -6.85 -6.26
CA GLU A 221 -1.18 -6.17 -7.55
C GLU A 221 -2.24 -6.80 -8.46
N MET A 222 -2.66 -6.04 -9.47
CA MET A 222 -3.51 -6.57 -10.53
C MET A 222 -2.70 -7.55 -11.39
N PHE A 223 -3.29 -8.69 -11.72
CA PHE A 223 -2.71 -9.68 -12.63
C PHE A 223 -3.72 -10.05 -13.73
N GLY A 224 -3.27 -10.77 -14.75
CA GLY A 224 -4.16 -11.29 -15.80
C GLY A 224 -4.70 -10.22 -16.75
N LEU A 225 -3.92 -9.18 -17.07
CA LEU A 225 -4.40 -8.08 -17.93
C LEU A 225 -4.80 -8.48 -19.37
N GLU A 226 -4.52 -9.72 -19.76
CA GLU A 226 -4.78 -10.25 -21.10
C GLU A 226 -6.13 -10.97 -21.25
N ASP A 227 -6.84 -11.25 -20.15
CA ASP A 227 -8.19 -11.80 -20.20
C ASP A 227 -9.24 -10.72 -20.52
N SER A 228 -10.52 -11.12 -20.64
CA SER A 228 -11.61 -10.18 -20.96
C SER A 228 -11.76 -9.09 -19.90
N PHE A 229 -11.55 -9.41 -18.61
CA PHE A 229 -11.59 -8.46 -17.52
C PHE A 229 -10.40 -7.50 -17.57
N GLY A 230 -9.20 -8.02 -17.76
CA GLY A 230 -7.95 -7.30 -17.89
C GLY A 230 -7.92 -6.34 -19.08
N LYS A 231 -8.51 -6.72 -20.21
CA LYS A 231 -8.69 -5.85 -21.38
C LYS A 231 -9.60 -4.67 -21.06
N VAL A 232 -10.75 -4.94 -20.42
CA VAL A 232 -11.67 -3.87 -19.97
C VAL A 232 -10.98 -2.97 -18.95
N MET A 233 -10.24 -3.53 -18.00
CA MET A 233 -9.49 -2.77 -17.00
C MET A 233 -8.41 -1.88 -17.63
N ARG A 234 -7.67 -2.38 -18.62
CA ARG A 234 -6.70 -1.56 -19.38
C ARG A 234 -7.37 -0.40 -20.09
N VAL A 235 -8.49 -0.65 -20.77
CA VAL A 235 -9.25 0.42 -21.43
C VAL A 235 -9.74 1.44 -20.40
N ASN A 236 -10.31 1.00 -19.28
CA ASN A 236 -10.79 1.88 -18.21
C ASN A 236 -9.65 2.73 -17.59
N MET A 237 -8.45 2.16 -17.45
CA MET A 237 -7.29 2.90 -16.95
C MET A 237 -6.68 3.85 -17.99
N GLN A 238 -6.67 3.48 -19.26
CA GLN A 238 -6.23 4.36 -20.36
C GLN A 238 -7.15 5.59 -20.50
N VAL A 239 -8.45 5.43 -20.27
CA VAL A 239 -9.43 6.54 -20.27
C VAL A 239 -9.09 7.59 -19.20
N ILE A 240 -8.45 7.20 -18.10
CA ILE A 240 -7.98 8.11 -17.05
C ILE A 240 -6.47 8.41 -17.15
N SER A 241 -5.83 8.16 -18.30
CA SER A 241 -4.40 8.42 -18.58
C SER A 241 -3.41 7.60 -17.73
N ILE A 242 -3.79 6.40 -17.29
CA ILE A 242 -2.91 5.46 -16.58
C ILE A 242 -2.49 4.34 -17.53
N PHE A 243 -1.18 4.13 -17.65
CA PHE A 243 -0.60 2.99 -18.37
C PHE A 243 -0.09 1.95 -17.37
N LEU A 244 -0.66 0.75 -17.43
CA LEU A 244 -0.17 -0.40 -16.68
C LEU A 244 0.97 -1.06 -17.46
N MET A 245 2.17 -1.08 -16.88
CA MET A 245 3.35 -1.68 -17.50
C MET A 245 3.36 -3.18 -17.22
N VAL A 246 2.90 -3.99 -18.17
CA VAL A 246 2.96 -5.46 -18.10
C VAL A 246 3.71 -6.00 -19.30
N ARG A 247 4.67 -6.91 -19.08
CA ARG A 247 5.31 -7.63 -20.18
C ARG A 247 4.31 -8.57 -20.84
N GLY A 248 4.09 -8.38 -22.14
CA GLY A 248 3.29 -9.29 -22.96
C GLY A 248 3.90 -10.69 -22.99
N GLY A 249 3.12 -11.67 -22.53
CA GLY A 249 3.44 -13.09 -22.59
C GLY A 249 2.37 -13.90 -21.85
N SER A 250 1.79 -14.90 -22.50
CA SER A 250 0.94 -15.89 -21.83
C SER A 250 1.77 -16.70 -20.86
N PHE A 251 1.85 -16.26 -19.61
CA PHE A 251 2.44 -17.01 -18.51
C PHE A 251 1.44 -17.08 -17.36
N PRO A 252 0.87 -18.27 -17.08
CA PRO A 252 0.06 -18.47 -15.89
C PRO A 252 0.99 -18.81 -14.73
N LEU A 253 1.74 -17.86 -14.18
CA LEU A 253 2.61 -18.15 -13.03
C LEU A 253 2.81 -16.84 -12.25
N MET A 254 2.48 -16.75 -10.97
CA MET A 254 3.24 -17.40 -9.91
C MET A 254 4.75 -17.16 -10.15
N LEU A 255 5.26 -16.02 -9.69
CA LEU A 255 6.69 -15.79 -9.43
C LEU A 255 7.70 -15.76 -10.60
N ARG A 256 8.33 -14.59 -10.76
CA ARG A 256 9.77 -14.42 -10.46
C ARG A 256 10.15 -12.93 -10.53
N TYR A 257 10.00 -12.21 -9.42
CA TYR A 257 11.13 -11.36 -9.01
C TYR A 257 12.17 -12.36 -8.48
N ARG A 258 13.14 -12.75 -9.30
CA ARG A 258 14.27 -13.57 -8.81
C ARG A 258 15.19 -12.64 -8.03
N ILE A 259 14.74 -12.37 -6.83
CA ILE A 259 15.43 -11.69 -5.75
C ILE A 259 15.47 -12.75 -4.66
N ASP A 260 16.57 -12.86 -3.94
CA ASP A 260 16.96 -13.97 -3.08
C ASP A 260 16.06 -14.20 -1.84
N LEU A 261 14.74 -14.27 -2.06
CA LEU A 261 13.71 -14.68 -1.11
C LEU A 261 13.50 -16.17 -1.36
N SER A 262 14.28 -17.00 -0.68
CA SER A 262 14.33 -18.46 -0.85
C SER A 262 12.97 -19.17 -0.72
N ASN A 263 11.96 -18.52 -0.12
CA ASN A 263 10.60 -19.03 0.06
C ASN A 263 9.55 -18.00 -0.35
N SER A 264 9.29 -17.89 -1.64
CA SER A 264 8.23 -17.03 -2.17
C SER A 264 6.95 -17.81 -2.47
N GLU A 265 5.81 -17.34 -1.97
CA GLU A 265 4.48 -17.90 -2.26
C GLU A 265 3.59 -16.85 -2.93
N ALA A 266 2.68 -17.29 -3.81
CA ALA A 266 1.74 -16.41 -4.50
C ALA A 266 0.32 -16.99 -4.41
N TRP A 267 -0.63 -16.12 -4.10
CA TRP A 267 -2.03 -16.49 -3.86
C TRP A 267 -2.97 -15.55 -4.64
N THR A 268 -4.08 -16.07 -5.15
CA THR A 268 -5.16 -15.26 -5.70
C THR A 268 -6.23 -15.03 -4.63
N LEU A 269 -6.85 -13.84 -4.61
CA LEU A 269 -7.91 -13.54 -3.62
C LEU A 269 -9.13 -14.48 -3.72
N ILE A 270 -9.36 -15.04 -4.91
CA ILE A 270 -10.34 -16.08 -5.16
C ILE A 270 -9.56 -17.25 -5.76
N PRO A 271 -9.37 -18.37 -5.03
CA PRO A 271 -8.77 -19.56 -5.61
C PRO A 271 -9.68 -20.10 -6.72
N PRO A 272 -9.14 -20.75 -7.76
CA PRO A 272 -9.94 -21.56 -8.67
C PRO A 272 -10.82 -22.50 -7.84
N SER A 273 -12.07 -22.72 -8.28
CA SER A 273 -13.21 -23.29 -7.54
C SER A 273 -13.00 -24.60 -6.75
N ASN A 274 -11.82 -25.22 -6.81
CA ASN A 274 -11.51 -26.50 -6.19
C ASN A 274 -10.76 -26.43 -4.85
N HIS A 275 -10.45 -25.23 -4.31
CA HIS A 275 -9.61 -25.10 -3.10
C HIS A 275 -10.12 -24.12 -2.02
N ILE A 276 -11.44 -23.91 -1.91
CA ILE A 276 -11.96 -23.07 -0.81
C ILE A 276 -11.90 -23.85 0.51
N ALA A 277 -10.92 -23.53 1.37
CA ALA A 277 -10.79 -24.07 2.71
C ALA A 277 -11.87 -23.53 3.66
N ASN A 278 -12.33 -24.38 4.57
CA ASN A 278 -13.57 -24.27 5.35
C ASN A 278 -13.59 -23.30 6.55
N ASP A 279 -12.76 -22.23 6.59
CA ASP A 279 -12.82 -21.29 7.71
C ASP A 279 -13.83 -20.14 7.44
N PHE A 280 -15.11 -20.47 7.67
CA PHE A 280 -16.27 -19.64 7.35
C PHE A 280 -17.00 -19.08 8.59
N SER A 281 -16.26 -18.76 9.66
CA SER A 281 -16.84 -18.23 10.89
C SER A 281 -17.36 -16.78 10.79
N GLN A 282 -17.03 -16.05 9.71
CA GLN A 282 -17.43 -14.65 9.52
C GLN A 282 -18.70 -14.50 8.64
N PRO A 283 -19.67 -13.63 9.01
CA PRO A 283 -20.91 -13.41 8.27
C PRO A 283 -20.73 -13.06 6.78
N VAL A 284 -19.60 -12.46 6.41
CA VAL A 284 -19.23 -12.02 5.06
C VAL A 284 -19.24 -13.18 4.05
N PHE A 285 -18.88 -14.40 4.47
CA PHE A 285 -18.84 -15.56 3.57
C PHE A 285 -20.22 -16.13 3.24
N ARG A 286 -21.25 -15.85 4.05
CA ARG A 286 -22.64 -16.23 3.70
C ARG A 286 -23.17 -15.44 2.51
N LEU A 287 -22.61 -14.25 2.23
CA LEU A 287 -23.03 -13.41 1.11
C LEU A 287 -22.50 -13.92 -0.24
N LEU A 288 -21.30 -14.50 -0.27
CA LEU A 288 -20.65 -15.03 -1.48
C LEU A 288 -21.45 -16.20 -2.10
N LYS A 289 -22.13 -17.02 -1.30
CA LYS A 289 -22.96 -18.14 -1.77
C LYS A 289 -24.28 -17.74 -2.46
N ARG A 290 -24.62 -16.44 -2.48
CA ARG A 290 -25.78 -15.91 -3.20
C ARG A 290 -25.43 -15.31 -4.56
N PHE A 291 -24.14 -15.13 -4.86
CA PHE A 291 -23.64 -14.48 -6.07
C PHE A 291 -22.73 -15.38 -6.93
N LEU A 292 -22.39 -16.57 -6.43
CA LEU A 292 -21.83 -17.70 -7.19
C LEU A 292 -22.92 -18.76 -7.34
#